data_AF-A0AAW9IE13-F1
#
_entry.id   AF-A0AAW9IE13-F1
#
_cell.length_a   1.000
_cell.length_b   1.000
_cell.length_c   1.000
_cell.angle_alpha   90.00
_cell.angle_beta   90.00
_cell.angle_gamma   90.00
#
_symmetry.space_group_name_H-M   'P 1'
#
loop_
_entity.id
_entity.type
_entity.pdbx_description
1 polymer ?
#
loop_
_entity_poly.entity_id
_entity_poly.type
_entity_poly.pdbx_seq_one_letter_code
_entity_poly.pdbx_strand_id
1 'polypeptide(L)'
;MIKKKRVLSAILAISMLLSTGKTIFALENNVQDNTASKNHNDLRLWYDSPAEDSYNGWEKWSLPIGNGYMGASIFGGVEYERVQLNEKTLWSGGPSESRSDYSGGNIASNGTVKVNGIDVPIMKAIQDAYARGDTDTANSLCNKLTGVSDDAGTKGYGYYLSYGN
;
A
#
# COMPACT_ATOMS: atom_id res chain seq x y z
N MET A 1 58.08 23.29 53.37
CA MET A 1 57.48 22.42 52.33
C MET A 1 56.52 21.46 53.03
N ILE A 2 55.22 21.77 53.14
CA ILE A 2 54.13 21.65 52.15
C ILE A 2 53.53 20.23 52.13
N LYS A 3 52.31 20.12 52.70
CA LYS A 3 51.17 19.22 52.33
C LYS A 3 51.37 17.71 52.64
N LYS A 4 50.42 16.93 53.16
CA LYS A 4 48.97 17.06 53.36
C LYS A 4 48.53 15.91 54.29
N LYS A 5 47.57 16.20 55.18
CA LYS A 5 46.70 15.21 55.84
C LYS A 5 45.69 14.64 54.83
N ARG A 6 45.05 13.52 55.18
CA ARG A 6 43.99 12.73 54.45
C ARG A 6 44.65 11.64 53.60
N VAL A 7 44.50 10.34 53.88
CA VAL A 7 43.24 9.58 53.76
C VAL A 7 43.23 8.43 54.79
N LEU A 8 42.45 8.63 55.86
CA LEU A 8 41.95 7.59 56.76
C LEU A 8 40.45 7.53 56.45
N SER A 9 39.97 6.49 55.76
CA SER A 9 38.56 6.10 55.53
C SER A 9 38.41 5.48 54.15
N ALA A 10 38.65 4.18 54.03
CA ALA A 10 38.15 3.41 52.88
C ALA A 10 38.01 1.89 53.14
N ILE A 11 38.37 1.36 54.33
CA ILE A 11 38.51 -0.09 54.50
C ILE A 11 37.55 -0.70 55.54
N LEU A 12 36.67 0.07 56.20
CA LEU A 12 35.81 -0.47 57.27
C LEU A 12 34.33 -0.07 57.14
N ALA A 13 33.77 -0.15 55.93
CA ALA A 13 32.35 0.10 55.67
C ALA A 13 31.66 -1.04 54.88
N ILE A 14 32.26 -2.24 54.84
CA ILE A 14 31.74 -3.37 54.04
C ILE A 14 31.13 -4.49 54.91
N SER A 15 31.25 -4.48 56.25
CA SER A 15 30.91 -5.68 57.05
C SER A 15 29.83 -5.54 58.14
N MET A 16 29.15 -4.42 58.33
CA MET A 16 28.09 -4.33 59.34
C MET A 16 26.94 -3.42 58.92
N LEU A 17 25.91 -4.03 58.31
CA LEU A 17 24.50 -3.63 58.42
C LEU A 17 23.61 -4.77 57.86
N LEU A 18 23.83 -5.97 58.40
CA LEU A 18 22.81 -7.02 58.45
C LEU A 18 21.99 -6.77 59.72
N SER A 19 20.82 -6.13 59.59
CA SER A 19 19.67 -6.23 60.51
C SER A 19 18.85 -4.93 60.51
N THR A 20 17.96 -4.77 59.53
CA THR A 20 16.60 -4.24 59.70
C THR A 20 15.82 -4.40 58.40
N GLY A 21 14.58 -4.88 58.52
CA GLY A 21 13.63 -4.98 57.41
C GLY A 21 13.63 -6.34 56.71
N LYS A 22 12.83 -7.28 57.21
CA LYS A 22 12.23 -8.27 56.31
C LYS A 22 11.24 -7.49 55.43
N THR A 23 11.69 -6.98 54.29
CA THR A 23 10.76 -6.67 53.21
C THR A 23 10.15 -8.01 52.80
N ILE A 24 8.87 -8.18 53.14
CA ILE A 24 8.04 -9.19 52.54
C ILE A 24 7.98 -8.79 51.06
N PHE A 25 8.79 -9.42 50.22
CA PHE A 25 8.50 -9.43 48.80
C PHE A 25 7.11 -10.05 48.69
N ALA A 26 6.20 -9.35 48.01
CA ALA A 26 4.98 -10.00 47.53
C ALA A 26 5.44 -11.26 46.82
N LEU A 27 5.00 -12.42 47.30
CA LEU A 27 5.06 -13.64 46.50
C LEU A 27 4.44 -13.25 45.18
N GLU A 28 5.27 -13.24 44.14
CA GLU A 28 4.81 -13.13 42.78
C GLU A 28 3.82 -14.28 42.64
N ASN A 29 2.52 -13.95 42.68
CA ASN A 29 1.51 -14.90 42.30
C ASN A 29 1.96 -15.31 40.91
N ASN A 30 2.42 -16.55 40.79
CA ASN A 30 2.50 -17.25 39.54
C ASN A 30 1.04 -17.42 39.10
N VAL A 31 0.42 -16.31 38.69
CA VAL A 31 -0.60 -16.33 37.69
C VAL A 31 0.19 -16.82 36.49
N GLN A 32 0.25 -18.14 36.37
CA GLN A 32 0.20 -18.76 35.07
C GLN A 32 -0.90 -18.00 34.34
N ASP A 33 -0.50 -17.06 33.49
CA ASP A 33 -1.38 -16.45 32.52
C ASP A 33 -1.75 -17.56 31.53
N ASN A 34 -2.61 -18.46 32.01
CA ASN A 34 -3.31 -19.46 31.24
C ASN A 34 -4.59 -18.83 30.67
N THR A 35 -4.54 -17.54 30.32
CA THR A 35 -5.63 -16.83 29.65
C THR A 35 -5.19 -15.96 28.48
N ALA A 36 -4.00 -16.19 27.93
CA ALA A 36 -3.93 -16.28 26.48
C ALA A 36 -4.78 -17.50 26.09
N SER A 37 -6.10 -17.30 26.03
CA SER A 37 -6.99 -18.16 25.28
C SER A 37 -6.41 -18.20 23.89
N LYS A 38 -5.61 -19.24 23.67
CA LYS A 38 -5.23 -19.80 22.40
C LYS A 38 -6.55 -20.24 21.76
N ASN A 39 -7.36 -19.27 21.37
CA ASN A 39 -8.33 -19.40 20.31
C ASN A 39 -7.48 -19.80 19.10
N HIS A 40 -7.32 -21.09 18.88
CA HIS A 40 -6.68 -21.68 17.71
C HIS A 40 -7.58 -21.42 16.49
N ASN A 41 -7.82 -20.14 16.19
CA ASN A 41 -8.29 -19.74 14.89
C ASN A 41 -7.05 -19.44 14.07
N ASP A 42 -6.57 -20.47 13.40
CA ASP A 42 -5.40 -20.40 12.52
C ASP A 42 -5.59 -19.40 11.36
N LEU A 43 -6.83 -18.97 11.10
CA LEU A 43 -7.20 -18.00 10.07
C LEU A 43 -7.39 -16.58 10.62
N ARG A 44 -6.66 -16.22 11.68
CA ARG A 44 -6.66 -14.87 12.27
C ARG A 44 -5.33 -14.16 12.04
N LEU A 45 -5.41 -12.93 11.57
CA LEU A 45 -4.30 -11.98 11.64
C LEU A 45 -4.39 -11.18 12.94
N TRP A 46 -3.29 -11.10 13.69
CA TRP A 46 -3.18 -10.32 14.93
C TRP A 46 -1.76 -9.75 15.05
N TYR A 47 -1.66 -8.59 15.68
CA TYR A 47 -0.42 -7.82 15.80
C TYR A 47 -0.35 -7.17 17.19
N ASP A 48 0.86 -6.94 17.69
CA ASP A 48 1.15 -6.36 19.01
C ASP A 48 1.51 -4.87 18.96
N SER A 49 1.48 -4.28 17.77
CA SER A 49 1.79 -2.88 17.51
C SER A 49 0.86 -2.31 16.43
N PRO A 50 0.55 -0.99 16.48
CA PRO A 50 -0.21 -0.32 15.45
C PRO A 50 0.57 -0.27 14.13
N ALA A 51 -0.14 -0.14 13.01
CA ALA A 51 0.47 0.21 11.74
C ALA A 51 1.07 1.62 11.83
N GLU A 52 2.23 1.81 11.20
CA GLU A 52 2.84 3.14 11.08
C GLU A 52 1.88 4.11 10.37
N ASP A 53 1.74 5.35 10.84
CA ASP A 53 0.93 6.37 10.15
C ASP A 53 1.68 6.92 8.93
N SER A 54 1.84 6.08 7.91
CA SER A 54 2.57 6.36 6.68
C SER A 54 1.93 5.64 5.49
N TYR A 55 2.34 5.99 4.27
CA TYR A 55 1.91 5.27 3.06
C TYR A 55 2.38 3.80 3.08
N ASN A 56 3.62 3.56 3.52
CA ASN A 56 4.14 2.20 3.67
C ASN A 56 3.36 1.45 4.75
N GLY A 57 3.06 2.13 5.87
CA GLY A 57 2.20 1.67 6.95
C GLY A 57 0.86 1.14 6.46
N TRP A 58 0.17 1.98 5.67
CA TRP A 58 -1.09 1.63 5.01
C TRP A 58 -0.97 0.35 4.17
N GLU A 59 -0.01 0.27 3.25
CA GLU A 59 0.08 -0.82 2.27
C GLU A 59 0.43 -2.17 2.90
N LYS A 60 1.26 -2.16 3.94
CA LYS A 60 1.90 -3.39 4.45
C LYS A 60 1.41 -3.84 5.82
N TRP A 61 0.87 -2.95 6.67
CA TRP A 61 0.52 -3.27 8.06
C TRP A 61 -0.91 -2.89 8.48
N SER A 62 -1.62 -2.05 7.72
CA SER A 62 -3.03 -1.80 8.02
C SER A 62 -3.90 -3.03 7.75
N LEU A 63 -5.00 -3.16 8.49
CA LEU A 63 -5.92 -4.31 8.36
C LEU A 63 -7.12 -3.95 7.47
N PRO A 64 -7.27 -4.56 6.28
CA PRO A 64 -8.39 -4.27 5.40
C PRO A 64 -9.65 -5.00 5.84
N ILE A 65 -10.77 -4.28 5.80
CA ILE A 65 -12.13 -4.81 5.95
C ILE A 65 -13.01 -4.28 4.83
N GLY A 66 -14.08 -4.99 4.48
CA GLY A 66 -15.02 -4.51 3.46
C GLY A 66 -16.23 -5.42 3.25
N ASN A 67 -17.25 -4.87 2.59
CA ASN A 67 -18.49 -5.58 2.26
C ASN A 67 -18.70 -5.75 0.74
N GLY A 68 -17.66 -5.50 -0.06
CA GLY A 68 -17.70 -5.57 -1.52
C GLY A 68 -18.16 -4.28 -2.22
N TYR A 69 -18.70 -3.31 -1.48
CA TYR A 69 -19.01 -1.95 -1.96
C TYR A 69 -18.12 -0.90 -1.29
N MET A 70 -18.06 -0.91 0.04
CA MET A 70 -17.16 -0.09 0.84
C MET A 70 -16.03 -0.95 1.41
N GLY A 71 -14.88 -0.31 1.60
CA GLY A 71 -13.72 -0.88 2.27
C GLY A 71 -13.08 0.13 3.23
N ALA A 72 -12.33 -0.39 4.19
CA ALA A 72 -11.54 0.40 5.10
C ALA A 72 -10.24 -0.30 5.48
N SER A 73 -9.19 0.48 5.72
CA SER A 73 -7.91 0.03 6.30
C SER A 73 -7.78 0.58 7.71
N ILE A 74 -7.66 -0.33 8.69
CA ILE A 74 -7.58 -0.01 10.12
C ILE A 74 -6.11 0.01 10.56
N PHE A 75 -5.68 1.08 11.24
CA PHE A 75 -4.28 1.24 11.68
C PHE A 75 -4.05 0.79 13.13
N GLY A 76 -5.05 0.91 14.00
CA GLY A 76 -4.95 0.46 15.39
C GLY A 76 -4.22 1.44 16.31
N GLY A 77 -4.12 2.72 15.92
CA GLY A 77 -3.40 3.73 16.69
C GLY A 77 -3.98 3.94 18.09
N VAL A 78 -3.11 4.02 19.11
CA VAL A 78 -3.54 4.01 20.52
C VAL A 78 -4.12 5.35 20.99
N GLU A 79 -3.40 6.45 20.71
CA GLU A 79 -3.88 7.80 21.06
C GLU A 79 -4.82 8.36 19.98
N TYR A 80 -4.47 8.12 18.71
CA TYR A 80 -5.24 8.53 17.54
C TYR A 80 -5.38 7.35 16.59
N GLU A 81 -6.62 6.93 16.36
CA GLU A 81 -6.92 5.94 15.34
C GLU A 81 -6.98 6.60 13.96
N ARG A 82 -6.56 5.87 12.93
CA ARG A 82 -6.75 6.23 11.52
C ARG A 82 -7.49 5.11 10.82
N VAL A 83 -8.67 5.43 10.30
CA VAL A 83 -9.42 4.54 9.42
C VAL A 83 -9.43 5.13 8.02
N GLN A 84 -8.65 4.55 7.12
CA GLN A 84 -8.68 4.96 5.72
C GLN A 84 -9.86 4.30 5.01
N LEU A 85 -10.63 5.06 4.24
CA LEU A 85 -11.88 4.65 3.61
C LEU A 85 -11.76 4.56 2.09
N ASN A 86 -12.49 3.60 1.53
CA ASN A 86 -12.66 3.38 0.11
C ASN A 86 -14.12 3.08 -0.24
N GLU A 87 -14.56 3.56 -1.40
CA GLU A 87 -15.82 3.22 -2.02
C GLU A 87 -15.53 2.74 -3.45
N LYS A 88 -16.09 1.61 -3.86
CA LYS A 88 -15.75 0.89 -5.10
C LYS A 88 -15.90 1.72 -6.38
N THR A 89 -16.85 2.64 -6.41
CA THR A 89 -17.21 3.40 -7.62
C THR A 89 -16.51 4.75 -7.72
N LEU A 90 -15.72 5.15 -6.72
CA LEU A 90 -14.96 6.40 -6.76
C LEU A 90 -13.75 6.31 -7.70
N TRP A 91 -13.96 6.71 -8.95
CA TRP A 91 -12.95 6.73 -10.00
C TRP A 91 -12.82 8.11 -10.62
N SER A 92 -11.61 8.46 -11.04
CA SER A 92 -11.39 9.56 -11.99
C SER A 92 -11.61 9.08 -13.43
N GLY A 93 -11.54 10.00 -14.40
CA GLY A 93 -11.68 9.66 -15.82
C GLY A 93 -13.14 9.57 -16.29
N GLY A 94 -13.34 8.85 -17.40
CA GLY A 94 -14.64 8.65 -18.02
C GLY A 94 -15.25 9.89 -18.69
N PRO A 95 -16.50 9.77 -19.16
CA PRO A 95 -17.26 10.87 -19.73
C PRO A 95 -17.39 12.04 -18.73
N SER A 96 -17.15 13.25 -19.19
CA SER A 96 -17.33 14.49 -18.42
C SER A 96 -17.60 15.67 -19.34
N GLU A 97 -18.07 16.79 -18.80
CA GLU A 97 -18.26 18.02 -19.60
C GLU A 97 -16.97 18.49 -20.27
N SER A 98 -15.83 18.29 -19.61
CA SER A 98 -14.49 18.58 -20.15
C SER A 98 -13.99 17.57 -21.19
N ARG A 99 -14.70 16.45 -21.39
CA ARG A 99 -14.34 15.34 -22.29
C ARG A 99 -15.55 14.90 -23.10
N SER A 100 -16.07 15.82 -23.90
CA SER A 100 -17.26 15.60 -24.74
C SER A 100 -17.05 14.56 -25.85
N ASP A 101 -15.80 14.26 -26.20
CA ASP A 101 -15.40 13.28 -27.20
C ASP A 101 -14.86 11.97 -26.59
N TYR A 102 -15.15 11.70 -25.31
CA TYR A 102 -14.72 10.48 -24.66
C TYR A 102 -15.21 9.23 -25.41
N SER A 103 -14.26 8.45 -25.91
CA SER A 103 -14.51 7.26 -26.72
C SER A 103 -13.78 6.03 -26.17
N GLY A 104 -13.66 5.91 -24.85
CA GLY A 104 -13.06 4.73 -24.20
C GLY A 104 -11.58 4.49 -24.53
N GLY A 105 -10.86 5.52 -24.98
CA GLY A 105 -9.46 5.42 -25.42
C GLY A 105 -9.28 5.05 -26.90
N ASN A 106 -10.36 4.93 -27.67
CA ASN A 106 -10.28 4.62 -29.09
C ASN A 106 -9.80 5.82 -29.92
N ILE A 107 -8.82 5.58 -30.80
CA ILE A 107 -8.37 6.57 -31.81
C ILE A 107 -8.96 6.16 -33.16
N ALA A 108 -10.00 6.86 -33.61
CA ALA A 108 -10.71 6.48 -34.85
C ALA A 108 -9.80 6.48 -36.09
N SER A 109 -8.85 7.42 -36.20
CA SER A 109 -7.89 7.51 -37.31
C SER A 109 -6.87 6.36 -37.34
N ASN A 110 -6.75 5.59 -36.26
CA ASN A 110 -5.92 4.39 -36.22
C ASN A 110 -6.63 3.16 -36.78
N GLY A 111 -7.96 3.16 -36.85
CA GLY A 111 -8.76 2.01 -37.29
C GLY A 111 -8.66 1.70 -38.79
N THR A 112 -8.16 2.64 -39.60
CA THR A 112 -8.04 2.49 -41.06
C THR A 112 -6.67 2.93 -41.60
N VAL A 113 -6.35 2.44 -42.79
CA VAL A 113 -5.22 2.89 -43.60
C VAL A 113 -5.66 2.97 -45.07
N LYS A 114 -5.09 3.93 -45.82
CA LYS A 114 -5.34 4.05 -47.25
C LYS A 114 -4.46 3.06 -48.01
N VAL A 115 -5.08 2.16 -48.77
CA VAL A 115 -4.41 1.29 -49.74
C VAL A 115 -4.96 1.66 -51.11
N ASN A 116 -4.11 2.22 -51.99
CA ASN A 116 -4.51 2.71 -53.31
C ASN A 116 -5.72 3.67 -53.28
N GLY A 117 -5.78 4.54 -52.27
CA GLY A 117 -6.87 5.50 -52.08
C GLY A 117 -8.12 4.95 -51.38
N ILE A 118 -8.20 3.64 -51.15
CA ILE A 118 -9.33 2.97 -50.49
C ILE A 118 -9.04 2.83 -48.99
N ASP A 119 -10.03 3.14 -48.14
CA ASP A 119 -9.93 2.84 -46.70
C ASP A 119 -10.02 1.34 -46.49
N VAL A 120 -8.97 0.78 -45.90
CA VAL A 120 -8.91 -0.62 -45.49
C VAL A 120 -8.83 -0.65 -43.96
N PRO A 121 -9.61 -1.51 -43.27
CA PRO A 121 -9.44 -1.74 -41.84
C PRO A 121 -8.00 -2.10 -41.53
N ILE A 122 -7.41 -1.44 -40.52
CA ILE A 122 -5.98 -1.59 -40.20
C ILE A 122 -5.59 -3.05 -39.97
N MET A 123 -6.45 -3.82 -39.29
CA MET A 123 -6.21 -5.25 -39.02
C MET A 123 -6.18 -6.07 -40.31
N LYS A 124 -7.04 -5.73 -41.27
CA LYS A 124 -7.08 -6.39 -42.57
C LYS A 124 -5.82 -6.08 -43.37
N ALA A 125 -5.38 -4.81 -43.38
CA ALA A 125 -4.15 -4.42 -44.04
C ALA A 125 -2.90 -5.12 -43.45
N ILE A 126 -2.85 -5.30 -42.13
CA ILE A 126 -1.79 -6.06 -41.45
C ILE A 126 -1.81 -7.53 -41.88
N GLN A 127 -2.98 -8.17 -41.84
CA GLN A 127 -3.14 -9.57 -42.26
C GLN A 127 -2.73 -9.77 -43.71
N ASP A 128 -3.17 -8.87 -44.60
CA ASP A 128 -2.80 -8.92 -46.01
C ASP A 128 -1.29 -8.73 -46.19
N ALA A 129 -0.66 -7.76 -45.51
CA ALA A 129 0.79 -7.56 -45.55
C ALA A 129 1.58 -8.82 -45.13
N TYR A 130 1.15 -9.49 -44.05
CA TYR A 130 1.75 -10.77 -43.67
C TYR A 130 1.53 -11.87 -44.72
N ALA A 131 0.34 -11.95 -45.32
CA ALA A 131 0.02 -12.95 -46.34
C ALA A 131 0.87 -12.82 -47.62
N ARG A 132 1.33 -11.60 -47.95
CA ARG A 132 2.29 -11.34 -49.05
C ARG A 132 3.78 -11.43 -48.63
N GLY A 133 4.06 -11.76 -47.37
CA GLY A 133 5.44 -11.82 -46.84
C GLY A 133 6.08 -10.45 -46.60
N ASP A 134 5.30 -9.37 -46.60
CA ASP A 134 5.77 -8.00 -46.35
C ASP A 134 5.72 -7.69 -44.85
N THR A 135 6.69 -8.25 -44.12
CA THR A 135 6.77 -8.14 -42.66
C THR A 135 7.04 -6.72 -42.18
N ASP A 136 7.78 -5.92 -42.96
CA ASP A 136 8.13 -4.56 -42.56
C ASP A 136 6.92 -3.64 -42.55
N THR A 137 6.09 -3.72 -43.60
CA THR A 137 4.81 -3.00 -43.65
C THR A 137 3.88 -3.48 -42.54
N ALA A 138 3.78 -4.80 -42.32
CA ALA A 138 2.95 -5.35 -41.27
C ALA A 138 3.34 -4.83 -39.87
N ASN A 139 4.64 -4.88 -39.54
CA ASN A 139 5.17 -4.36 -38.28
C ASN A 139 4.95 -2.85 -38.12
N SER A 140 5.13 -2.08 -39.19
CA SER A 140 4.86 -0.64 -39.18
C SER A 140 3.39 -0.35 -38.88
N LEU A 141 2.47 -1.08 -39.53
CA LEU A 141 1.03 -0.93 -39.30
C LEU A 141 0.61 -1.36 -37.88
N CYS A 142 1.28 -2.35 -37.27
CA CYS A 142 1.03 -2.76 -35.89
C CYS A 142 1.23 -1.61 -34.88
N ASN A 143 2.13 -0.65 -35.15
CA ASN A 143 2.33 0.51 -34.28
C ASN A 143 1.06 1.39 -34.18
N LYS A 144 0.15 1.31 -35.16
CA LYS A 144 -1.15 1.99 -35.13
C LYS A 144 -2.20 1.23 -34.30
N LEU A 145 -1.96 -0.01 -33.87
CA LEU A 145 -2.88 -0.78 -33.01
C LEU A 145 -2.79 -0.33 -31.55
N THR A 146 -2.87 0.98 -31.34
CA THR A 146 -2.78 1.64 -30.05
C THR A 146 -3.98 2.55 -29.87
N GLY A 147 -4.45 2.62 -28.62
CA GLY A 147 -5.40 3.62 -28.18
C GLY A 147 -4.69 4.90 -27.75
N VAL A 148 -5.46 5.80 -27.16
CA VAL A 148 -4.89 6.93 -26.43
C VAL A 148 -3.94 6.38 -25.36
N SER A 149 -2.78 7.02 -25.19
CA SER A 149 -1.94 6.84 -23.99
C SER A 149 -2.16 8.07 -23.10
N ASP A 150 -2.42 7.80 -21.83
CA ASP A 150 -2.77 8.81 -20.83
C ASP A 150 -2.45 8.30 -19.43
N ASP A 151 -1.15 8.14 -19.18
CA ASP A 151 -0.63 7.70 -17.89
C ASP A 151 -0.95 8.70 -16.76
N ALA A 152 -1.27 9.96 -17.13
CA ALA A 152 -1.65 11.02 -16.21
C ALA A 152 -3.17 11.13 -15.97
N GLY A 153 -4.01 10.30 -16.61
CA GLY A 153 -5.48 10.30 -16.45
C GLY A 153 -6.23 11.53 -17.00
N THR A 154 -5.56 12.37 -17.79
CA THR A 154 -6.08 13.61 -18.39
C THR A 154 -7.07 13.39 -19.53
N LYS A 155 -6.85 12.38 -20.38
CA LYS A 155 -7.64 11.99 -21.56
C LYS A 155 -8.70 10.93 -21.25
N GLY A 156 -8.86 10.55 -19.99
CA GLY A 156 -10.10 9.93 -19.50
C GLY A 156 -10.04 8.45 -19.14
N TYR A 157 -8.88 7.78 -19.14
CA TYR A 157 -8.82 6.45 -18.49
C TYR A 157 -9.07 6.57 -16.99
N GLY A 158 -8.50 7.62 -16.37
CA GLY A 158 -8.58 7.82 -14.93
C GLY A 158 -7.94 6.68 -14.14
N TYR A 159 -8.22 6.69 -12.84
CA TYR A 159 -7.69 5.75 -11.87
C TYR A 159 -8.58 5.73 -10.63
N TYR A 160 -8.47 4.66 -9.86
CA TYR A 160 -9.20 4.50 -8.61
C TYR A 160 -8.71 5.51 -7.57
N LEU A 161 -9.63 6.14 -6.86
CA LEU A 161 -9.31 7.15 -5.85
C LEU A 161 -9.53 6.59 -4.45
N SER A 162 -8.63 6.97 -3.53
CA SER A 162 -8.91 6.85 -2.10
C SER A 162 -10.02 7.83 -1.72
N TYR A 163 -10.98 7.39 -0.90
CA TYR A 163 -12.04 8.27 -0.43
C TYR A 163 -11.51 9.27 0.60
N GLY A 164 -10.66 8.80 1.52
CA GLY A 164 -10.07 9.63 2.56
C GLY A 164 -9.77 8.86 3.85
N ASN A 165 -9.61 9.58 4.95
CA ASN A 165 -9.59 9.10 6.33
C ASN A 165 -10.26 10.16 7.21
#